data_AF-Q9HYN4-F1
#
_entry.id   AF-Q9HYN4-F1
#
_cell.length_a   1.000
_cell.length_b   1.000
_cell.length_c   1.000
_cell.angle_alpha   90.00
_cell.angle_beta   90.00
_cell.angle_gamma   90.00
#
_symmetry.space_group_name_H-M   'P 1'
#
loop_
_entity.id
_entity.type
_entity.pdbx_description
1 polymer ?
#
loop_
_entity_poly.entity_id
_entity_poly.type
_entity_poly.pdbx_seq_one_letter_code
_entity_poly.pdbx_strand_id
1 'polypeptide(L)'
;MKFGLFASIALFLLSVCALPALAANSPCSGKKGGIAGCDGDIFLCNDGSISASKRSCAAYFGNAGGRTGQPAVQRLQGTTQGCACGSGSFCTGPRGGVYCLTPGGKKSYRRK
;
A
#
# COMPACT_ATOMS: atom_id res chain seq x y z
N MET A 1 -26.94 -7.03 -49.79
CA MET A 1 -27.31 -6.45 -48.48
C MET A 1 -26.39 -6.84 -47.31
N LYS A 2 -25.39 -7.74 -47.48
CA LYS A 2 -24.58 -8.26 -46.37
C LYS A 2 -23.39 -7.36 -45.94
N PHE A 3 -22.93 -6.47 -46.81
CA PHE A 3 -21.82 -5.55 -46.51
C PHE A 3 -22.11 -4.57 -45.36
N GLY A 4 -23.35 -4.09 -45.24
CA GLY A 4 -23.74 -3.16 -44.17
C GLY A 4 -23.65 -3.79 -42.78
N LEU A 5 -24.06 -5.07 -42.65
CA LEU A 5 -24.02 -5.80 -41.37
C LEU A 5 -22.58 -5.95 -40.86
N PHE A 6 -21.62 -6.29 -41.73
CA PHE A 6 -20.22 -6.43 -41.35
C PHE A 6 -19.61 -5.10 -40.92
N ALA A 7 -19.94 -4.00 -41.59
CA ALA A 7 -19.46 -2.66 -41.21
C ALA A 7 -19.99 -2.24 -39.83
N SER A 8 -21.26 -2.49 -39.52
CA SER A 8 -21.83 -2.22 -38.20
C SER A 8 -21.21 -3.06 -37.08
N ILE A 9 -20.94 -4.34 -37.32
CA ILE A 9 -20.29 -5.22 -36.33
C ILE A 9 -18.85 -4.76 -36.06
N ALA A 10 -18.10 -4.38 -37.11
CA ALA A 10 -16.74 -3.87 -36.98
C ALA A 10 -16.70 -2.58 -36.16
N LEU A 11 -17.61 -1.63 -36.41
CA LEU A 11 -17.68 -0.38 -35.67
C LEU A 11 -18.01 -0.60 -34.18
N PHE A 12 -18.90 -1.56 -33.88
CA PHE A 12 -19.23 -1.92 -32.50
C PHE A 12 -18.03 -2.54 -31.76
N LEU A 13 -17.27 -3.42 -32.41
CA LEU A 13 -16.06 -4.04 -31.83
C LEU A 13 -14.97 -3.01 -31.54
N LEU A 14 -14.77 -2.04 -32.44
CA LEU A 14 -13.81 -0.93 -32.23
C LEU A 14 -14.18 -0.07 -31.02
N SER A 15 -15.48 0.15 -30.76
CA SER A 15 -15.93 0.95 -29.62
C SER A 15 -15.64 0.30 -28.26
N VAL A 16 -15.61 -1.03 -28.17
CA VAL A 16 -15.39 -1.74 -26.89
C VAL A 16 -13.91 -1.73 -26.48
N CYS A 17 -12.97 -1.67 -27.42
CA CYS A 17 -11.54 -1.66 -27.13
C CYS A 17 -11.01 -0.35 -26.52
N ALA A 18 -11.79 0.74 -26.54
CA ALA A 18 -11.36 2.06 -26.04
C ALA A 18 -11.54 2.24 -24.53
N LEU A 19 -11.87 1.19 -23.77
CA LEU A 19 -12.04 1.29 -22.32
C LEU A 19 -10.67 1.54 -21.64
N PRO A 20 -10.50 2.65 -20.89
CA PRO A 20 -9.26 2.89 -20.18
C PRO A 20 -9.05 1.81 -19.12
N ALA A 21 -7.91 1.11 -19.19
CA ALA A 21 -7.51 0.16 -18.16
C ALA A 21 -7.13 0.93 -16.89
N LEU A 22 -8.07 0.98 -15.93
CA LEU A 22 -7.90 1.65 -14.64
C LEU A 22 -6.98 0.83 -13.72
N ALA A 23 -5.71 0.66 -14.08
CA ALA A 23 -4.76 -0.09 -13.26
C ALA A 23 -4.15 0.82 -12.19
N ALA A 24 -4.82 0.98 -11.05
CA ALA A 24 -4.24 1.61 -9.87
C ALA A 24 -3.36 0.61 -9.11
N ASN A 25 -2.19 1.05 -8.64
CA ASN A 25 -1.34 0.21 -7.80
C ASN A 25 -2.06 -0.13 -6.48
N SER A 26 -2.20 -1.43 -6.19
CA SER A 26 -2.73 -1.88 -4.91
C SER A 26 -1.66 -1.79 -3.82
N PRO A 27 -2.03 -1.59 -2.54
CA PRO A 27 -1.07 -1.69 -1.45
C PRO A 27 -0.43 -3.09 -1.43
N CYS A 28 0.88 -3.14 -1.16
CA CYS A 28 1.64 -4.38 -1.04
C CYS A 28 1.70 -5.29 -2.30
N SER A 29 1.61 -4.74 -3.53
CA SER A 29 1.77 -5.56 -4.75
C SER A 29 3.18 -6.12 -4.95
N GLY A 30 3.29 -7.11 -5.86
CA GLY A 30 4.56 -7.68 -6.30
C GLY A 30 5.27 -8.48 -5.20
N LYS A 31 6.58 -8.24 -5.02
CA LYS A 31 7.44 -8.97 -4.07
C LYS A 31 7.01 -8.83 -2.59
N LYS A 32 6.10 -7.92 -2.29
CA LYS A 32 5.61 -7.67 -0.92
C LYS A 32 4.56 -8.69 -0.47
N GLY A 33 4.00 -9.45 -1.40
CA GLY A 33 3.11 -10.58 -1.10
C GLY A 33 1.70 -10.22 -0.64
N GLY A 34 1.22 -9.00 -0.89
CA GLY A 34 -0.11 -8.55 -0.47
C GLY A 34 -0.16 -8.01 0.95
N ILE A 35 -1.35 -7.57 1.36
CA ILE A 35 -1.59 -6.94 2.66
C ILE A 35 -1.66 -8.03 3.74
N ALA A 36 -0.84 -7.90 4.78
CA ALA A 36 -0.93 -8.71 6.00
C ALA A 36 -1.88 -8.09 7.03
N GLY A 37 -1.94 -6.75 7.08
CA GLY A 37 -2.81 -6.01 7.98
C GLY A 37 -2.50 -4.52 7.98
N CYS A 38 -2.80 -3.85 9.10
CA CYS A 38 -2.48 -2.45 9.32
C CYS A 38 -1.47 -2.30 10.45
N ASP A 39 -0.47 -1.44 10.24
CA ASP A 39 0.46 -0.94 11.22
C ASP A 39 0.11 0.53 11.52
N GLY A 40 -0.78 0.73 12.50
CA GLY A 40 -1.54 1.98 12.63
C GLY A 40 -2.36 2.23 11.36
N ASP A 41 -2.12 3.36 10.69
CA ASP A 41 -2.82 3.74 9.45
C ASP A 41 -2.13 3.27 8.15
N ILE A 42 -1.00 2.57 8.26
CA ILE A 42 -0.19 2.15 7.11
C ILE A 42 -0.39 0.66 6.87
N PHE A 43 -0.43 0.23 5.61
CA PHE A 43 -0.53 -1.21 5.33
C PHE A 43 0.79 -1.92 5.70
N LEU A 44 0.66 -2.95 6.52
CA LEU A 44 1.70 -3.95 6.73
C LEU A 44 1.56 -5.03 5.66
N CYS A 45 2.68 -5.41 5.05
CA CYS A 45 2.73 -6.38 3.96
C CYS A 45 3.24 -7.74 4.44
N ASN A 46 2.95 -8.81 3.68
CA ASN A 46 3.35 -10.17 4.03
C ASN A 46 4.86 -10.40 4.07
N ASP A 47 5.65 -9.57 3.37
CA ASP A 47 7.12 -9.57 3.49
C ASP A 47 7.63 -8.95 4.81
N GLY A 48 6.73 -8.52 5.70
CA GLY A 48 7.06 -7.90 6.99
C GLY A 48 7.51 -6.45 6.88
N SER A 49 7.31 -5.81 5.73
CA SER A 49 7.59 -4.39 5.50
C SER A 49 6.30 -3.58 5.37
N ILE A 50 6.38 -2.25 5.42
CA ILE A 50 5.22 -1.38 5.21
C ILE A 50 5.05 -0.98 3.74
N SER A 51 3.81 -0.72 3.33
CA SER A 51 3.47 -0.35 1.96
C SER A 51 3.92 1.06 1.59
N ALA A 52 4.19 1.25 0.30
CA ALA A 52 4.47 2.56 -0.28
C ALA A 52 3.20 3.38 -0.57
N SER A 53 2.01 2.77 -0.45
CA SER A 53 0.73 3.43 -0.69
C SER A 53 0.48 4.53 0.34
N LYS A 54 -0.02 5.67 -0.12
CA LYS A 54 -0.42 6.81 0.74
C LYS A 54 -1.86 6.70 1.25
N ARG A 55 -2.58 5.66 0.85
CA ARG A 55 -3.96 5.42 1.30
C ARG A 55 -3.94 5.06 2.77
N SER A 56 -4.98 5.48 3.51
CA SER A 56 -5.23 5.01 4.87
C SER A 56 -5.62 3.53 4.83
N CYS A 57 -4.96 2.72 5.65
CA CYS A 57 -5.28 1.31 5.81
C CYS A 57 -6.68 1.14 6.40
N ALA A 58 -7.06 1.97 7.38
CA ALA A 58 -8.40 1.96 7.98
C ALA A 58 -9.48 2.30 6.94
N ALA A 59 -9.27 3.35 6.15
CA ALA A 59 -10.21 3.74 5.10
C ALA A 59 -10.32 2.68 3.98
N TYR A 60 -9.23 1.96 3.68
CA TYR A 60 -9.22 0.93 2.65
C TYR A 60 -10.10 -0.27 2.99
N PHE A 61 -10.13 -0.68 4.26
CA PHE A 61 -10.98 -1.80 4.70
C PHE A 61 -12.42 -1.39 5.01
N GLY A 62 -12.81 -0.13 4.75
CA GLY A 62 -14.18 0.34 4.93
C GLY A 62 -14.65 0.35 6.39
N ASN A 63 -13.75 0.14 7.34
CA ASN A 63 -14.09 -0.08 8.74
C ASN A 63 -13.44 1.01 9.60
N ALA A 64 -14.27 1.89 10.14
CA ALA A 64 -13.89 2.87 11.18
C ALA A 64 -13.31 2.22 12.45
N GLY A 65 -13.31 0.88 12.56
CA GLY A 65 -12.73 0.11 13.67
C GLY A 65 -11.23 -0.18 13.54
N GLY A 66 -10.56 0.25 12.48
CA GLY A 66 -9.10 0.19 12.41
C GLY A 66 -8.53 1.17 13.43
N ARG A 67 -8.13 0.65 14.60
CA ARG A 67 -7.50 1.38 15.72
C ARG A 67 -6.80 2.64 15.21
N THR A 68 -7.48 3.78 15.30
CA THR A 68 -7.02 5.13 14.92
C THR A 68 -5.93 5.64 15.87
N GLY A 69 -5.20 4.72 16.51
CA GLY A 69 -3.95 5.01 17.19
C GLY A 69 -2.99 5.52 16.12
N GLN A 70 -2.85 6.84 16.07
CA GLN A 70 -1.80 7.48 15.30
C GLN A 70 -0.51 6.74 15.63
N PRO A 71 0.24 6.26 14.62
CA PRO A 71 1.45 5.51 14.89
C PRO A 71 2.36 6.32 15.80
N ALA A 72 2.75 5.74 16.93
CA ALA A 72 3.60 6.40 17.91
C ALA A 72 4.98 6.59 17.27
N VAL A 73 5.30 7.83 16.90
CA VAL A 73 6.62 8.17 16.35
C VAL A 73 7.55 8.41 17.53
N GLN A 74 8.28 7.38 17.94
CA GLN A 74 9.36 7.55 18.91
C GLN A 74 10.59 8.09 18.19
N ARG A 75 11.10 9.22 18.69
CA ARG A 75 12.47 9.64 18.39
C ARG A 75 13.37 8.50 18.85
N LEU A 76 14.33 8.04 18.02
CA LEU A 76 15.32 7.03 18.42
C LEU A 76 16.19 7.60 19.54
N GLN A 77 15.66 7.60 20.75
CA GLN A 77 16.42 7.78 21.97
C GLN A 77 16.62 6.39 22.52
N GLY A 78 17.60 5.67 21.97
CA GLY A 78 18.28 4.60 22.67
C GLY A 78 17.51 3.31 22.97
N THR A 79 16.34 3.04 22.40
CA THR A 79 15.78 1.69 22.52
C THR A 79 16.64 0.72 21.72
N THR A 80 17.36 -0.17 22.42
CA THR A 80 18.11 -1.30 21.86
C THR A 80 17.20 -2.17 20.99
N GLN A 81 15.90 -2.16 21.29
CA GLN A 81 14.84 -2.72 20.49
C GLN A 81 14.37 -1.66 19.49
N GLY A 82 14.89 -1.71 18.25
CA GLY A 82 14.46 -0.80 17.19
C GLY A 82 12.95 -0.94 16.89
N CYS A 83 12.39 0.01 16.14
CA CYS A 83 10.95 0.03 15.88
C CYS A 83 10.55 -1.02 14.85
N ALA A 84 10.04 -2.18 15.27
CA ALA A 84 9.63 -3.26 14.37
C ALA A 84 8.38 -2.89 13.56
N CYS A 85 8.34 -3.27 12.28
CA CYS A 85 7.14 -3.10 11.46
C CYS A 85 5.99 -3.95 12.02
N GLY A 86 4.79 -3.38 12.12
CA GLY A 86 3.61 -3.99 12.75
C GLY A 86 3.44 -3.69 14.23
N SER A 87 4.39 -3.00 14.86
CA SER A 87 4.32 -2.64 16.29
C SER A 87 3.50 -1.38 16.59
N GLY A 88 3.02 -0.67 15.57
CA GLY A 88 2.44 0.67 15.68
C GLY A 88 3.48 1.76 15.92
N SER A 89 4.76 1.40 16.06
CA SER A 89 5.83 2.32 16.44
C SER A 89 6.81 2.53 15.30
N PHE A 90 7.22 3.79 15.11
CA PHE A 90 8.17 4.16 14.07
C PHE A 90 9.34 4.95 14.61
N CYS A 91 10.44 4.79 13.90
CA CYS A 91 11.75 5.28 14.22
C CYS A 91 12.10 6.43 13.26
N THR A 92 12.62 7.55 13.76
CA THR A 92 13.16 8.64 12.93
C THR A 92 14.68 8.52 12.76
N GLY A 93 15.15 8.35 11.52
CA GLY A 93 16.56 8.26 11.19
C GLY A 93 17.31 9.58 11.32
N PRO A 94 18.66 9.57 11.20
CA PRO A 94 19.49 10.77 11.32
C PRO A 94 19.18 11.84 10.25
N ARG A 95 18.56 11.44 9.14
CA ARG A 95 18.11 12.35 8.06
C ARG A 95 16.63 12.75 8.19
N GLY A 96 16.00 12.52 9.34
CA GLY A 96 14.59 12.81 9.58
C GLY A 96 13.58 11.84 8.94
N GLY A 97 14.03 10.87 8.14
CA GLY A 97 13.17 9.85 7.54
C GLY A 97 12.58 8.89 8.57
N VAL A 98 11.27 8.66 8.51
CA VAL A 98 10.55 7.75 9.42
C VAL A 98 10.54 6.34 8.85
N TYR A 99 10.89 5.33 9.66
CA TYR A 99 11.00 3.94 9.23
C TYR A 99 10.65 2.96 10.36
N CYS A 100 10.39 1.71 9.97
CA CYS A 100 10.35 0.55 10.86
C CYS A 100 11.36 -0.50 10.38
N LEU A 101 11.64 -1.50 11.20
CA LEU A 101 12.53 -2.62 10.92
C LEU A 101 11.70 -3.85 10.57
N THR A 102 11.98 -4.46 9.42
CA THR A 102 11.39 -5.74 9.06
C THR A 102 11.95 -6.86 9.95
N PRO A 103 11.32 -8.04 9.99
CA PRO A 103 11.86 -9.20 10.72
C PRO A 103 13.29 -9.58 10.29
N GLY A 104 13.65 -9.33 9.03
CA GLY A 104 15.01 -9.52 8.52
C GLY A 104 15.98 -8.36 8.80
N GLY A 105 15.62 -7.42 9.68
CA GLY A 105 16.47 -6.28 10.08
C GLY A 105 16.62 -5.17 9.04
N LYS A 106 15.83 -5.17 7.96
CA LYS A 106 15.89 -4.12 6.93
C LYS A 106 15.03 -2.93 7.32
N LYS A 107 15.46 -1.71 6.98
CA LYS A 107 14.66 -0.50 7.18
C LYS A 107 13.57 -0.38 6.12
N SER A 108 12.32 -0.30 6.53
CA SER A 108 11.17 0.01 5.68
C SER A 108 10.71 1.44 5.98
N TYR A 109 10.93 2.36 5.05
CA TYR A 109 10.62 3.77 5.24
C TYR A 109 9.16 4.07 4.93
N ARG A 110 8.54 4.86 5.82
CA ARG A 110 7.22 5.43 5.59
C ARG A 110 7.31 6.50 4.51
N ARG A 111 6.44 6.39 3.51
CA ARG A 111 6.24 7.41 2.48
C ARG A 111 5.06 8.29 2.88
N LYS A 112 5.27 9.61 2.99
CA LYS A 112 4.20 10.62 3.07
C LYS A 112 3.89 11.15 1.68
#